data_AF-A0A2V8ZBR7-F1
#
_entry.id   AF-A0A2V8ZBR7-F1
#
_cell.length_a   1.000
_cell.length_b   1.000
_cell.length_c   1.000
_cell.angle_alpha   90.00
_cell.angle_beta   90.00
_cell.angle_gamma   90.00
#
_symmetry.space_group_name_H-M   'P 1'
#
loop_
_entity.id
_entity.type
_entity.pdbx_description
1 polymer ?
#
loop_
_entity_poly.entity_id
_entity_poly.type
_entity_poly.pdbx_seq_one_letter_code
_entity_poly.pdbx_strand_id
1 'polypeptide(L)'
;MTTKVRNLSVILAVFAVPWGVATVRLSGRATRPHQGKNISAGLETDAAYRDGIFLGELDARQGRSPKPSVGRWNTEKDRASFKVGYEKGYREALKSKNSQPGR
;
A
#
# COMPACT_ATOMS: atom_id res chain seq x y z
N MET A 1 -16.69 3.99 49.69
CA MET A 1 -17.33 4.77 48.61
C MET A 1 -16.24 5.27 47.68
N THR A 2 -16.25 4.81 46.43
CA THR A 2 -15.17 4.96 45.43
C THR A 2 -15.57 5.93 44.33
N THR A 3 -14.70 6.86 43.96
CA THR A 3 -14.61 7.37 42.58
C THR A 3 -13.19 7.88 42.32
N LYS A 4 -12.45 7.21 41.42
CA LYS A 4 -11.21 7.76 40.83
C LYS A 4 -11.28 7.56 39.32
N VAL A 5 -11.32 8.68 38.63
CA VAL A 5 -11.58 8.83 37.19
C VAL A 5 -10.40 8.36 36.34
N ARG A 6 -10.72 7.59 35.29
CA ARG A 6 -9.84 7.25 34.17
C ARG A 6 -9.73 8.47 33.25
N ASN A 7 -8.59 8.61 32.55
CA ASN A 7 -8.45 8.90 31.11
C ASN A 7 -7.00 9.32 30.81
N LEU A 8 -6.14 8.36 30.41
CA LEU A 8 -4.80 8.65 29.89
C LEU A 8 -4.93 9.16 28.44
N SER A 9 -4.66 10.45 28.27
CA SER A 9 -4.73 11.16 26.98
C SER A 9 -3.43 11.00 26.19
N VAL A 10 -3.56 10.25 25.11
CA VAL A 10 -2.95 10.35 23.77
C VAL A 10 -1.69 11.22 23.61
N ILE A 11 -0.64 10.49 23.20
CA ILE A 11 0.68 10.87 22.67
C ILE A 11 0.59 11.99 21.62
N LEU A 12 1.30 13.11 21.85
CA LEU A 12 1.43 14.21 20.90
C LEU A 12 2.76 14.08 20.13
N ALA A 13 2.63 14.08 18.81
CA ALA A 13 3.63 13.71 17.82
C ALA A 13 4.80 14.69 17.70
N VAL A 14 5.99 14.12 17.47
CA VAL A 14 7.26 14.78 17.16
C VAL A 14 7.19 15.45 15.78
N PHE A 15 7.35 16.78 15.74
CA PHE A 15 7.45 17.54 14.51
C PHE A 15 8.87 17.47 13.90
N ALA A 16 8.92 16.92 12.69
CA ALA A 16 9.57 17.45 11.50
C ALA A 16 11.01 18.01 11.58
N VAL A 17 12.01 17.23 11.13
CA VAL A 17 13.10 17.67 10.21
C VAL A 17 13.64 16.44 9.47
N PRO A 18 13.77 16.46 8.13
CA PRO A 18 15.13 16.31 7.57
C PRO A 18 15.48 17.38 6.52
N TRP A 19 16.62 18.04 6.73
CA TRP A 19 17.40 18.73 5.71
C TRP A 19 18.03 17.72 4.72
N GLY A 20 18.17 18.08 3.44
CA GLY A 20 19.05 17.33 2.53
C GLY A 20 18.98 17.78 1.06
N VAL A 21 20.11 18.27 0.55
CA VAL A 21 20.33 18.99 -0.72
C VAL A 21 20.47 18.07 -1.95
N ALA A 22 20.20 18.64 -3.13
CA ALA A 22 20.18 18.06 -4.48
C ALA A 22 21.49 17.41 -4.98
N THR A 23 21.35 16.42 -5.89
CA THR A 23 22.30 16.17 -6.98
C THR A 23 21.56 15.81 -8.29
N VAL A 24 22.06 16.37 -9.39
CA VAL A 24 21.61 16.21 -10.79
C VAL A 24 22.37 15.07 -11.47
N ARG A 25 21.80 14.50 -12.56
CA ARG A 25 22.39 13.91 -13.81
C ARG A 25 21.70 12.57 -14.14
N LEU A 26 21.52 12.08 -15.37
CA LEU A 26 21.34 12.57 -16.75
C LEU A 26 20.91 11.32 -17.56
N SER A 27 20.02 11.50 -18.56
CA SER A 27 19.82 10.65 -19.76
C SER A 27 19.60 9.14 -19.63
N GLY A 28 18.35 8.74 -19.92
CA GLY A 28 18.00 7.40 -20.39
C GLY A 28 16.67 7.44 -21.13
N ARG A 29 16.68 7.73 -22.44
CA ARG A 29 15.50 7.66 -23.29
C ARG A 29 15.07 6.20 -23.42
N ALA A 30 14.09 5.80 -22.63
CA ALA A 30 13.19 4.70 -22.95
C ALA A 30 11.78 5.29 -23.03
N THR A 31 11.39 5.74 -24.21
CA THR A 31 9.97 5.93 -24.56
C THR A 31 9.30 4.56 -24.54
N ARG A 32 8.97 4.07 -23.35
CA ARG A 32 7.84 3.16 -23.19
C ARG A 32 6.60 4.05 -23.21
N PRO A 33 5.62 3.84 -24.10
CA PRO A 33 4.37 4.55 -24.02
C PRO A 33 3.74 4.15 -22.67
N HIS A 34 3.84 5.04 -21.69
CA HIS A 34 3.23 4.87 -20.39
C HIS A 34 1.75 5.22 -20.52
N GLN A 35 1.04 4.47 -21.37
CA GLN A 35 -0.41 4.43 -21.46
C GLN A 35 -0.94 3.54 -20.32
N GLY A 36 -0.57 3.91 -19.09
CA GLY A 36 -0.96 3.23 -17.86
C GLY A 36 -1.12 4.20 -16.69
N LYS A 37 -0.51 5.39 -16.75
CA LYS A 37 -0.56 6.38 -15.66
C LYS A 37 -1.98 6.85 -15.34
N ASN A 38 -2.82 7.02 -16.37
CA ASN A 38 -4.16 7.58 -16.19
C ASN A 38 -5.15 6.56 -15.62
N ILE A 39 -5.00 5.28 -15.96
CA ILE A 39 -5.83 4.20 -15.39
C ILE A 39 -5.43 3.96 -13.94
N SER A 40 -4.12 3.97 -13.66
CA SER A 40 -3.61 3.89 -12.29
C SER A 40 -4.00 5.11 -11.45
N ALA A 41 -3.95 6.33 -11.97
CA ALA A 41 -4.32 7.53 -11.20
C ALA A 41 -5.78 7.50 -10.69
N GLY A 42 -6.70 6.94 -11.48
CA GLY A 42 -8.09 6.74 -11.07
C GLY A 42 -8.32 5.53 -10.16
N LEU A 43 -7.47 4.50 -10.24
CA LEU A 43 -7.50 3.35 -9.30
C LEU A 43 -6.85 3.69 -7.96
N GLU A 44 -5.78 4.48 -7.93
CA GLU A 44 -5.05 4.83 -6.70
C GLU A 44 -5.91 5.67 -5.74
N THR A 45 -6.94 6.36 -6.25
CA THR A 45 -7.96 7.06 -5.44
C THR A 45 -9.15 6.16 -5.05
N ASP A 46 -9.28 4.97 -5.63
CA ASP A 46 -10.34 4.01 -5.33
C ASP A 46 -10.09 3.35 -3.96
N ALA A 47 -11.12 3.37 -3.10
CA ALA A 47 -11.06 2.73 -1.80
C ALA A 47 -10.81 1.23 -1.93
N ALA A 48 -11.42 0.58 -2.93
CA ALA A 48 -11.28 -0.85 -3.15
C ALA A 48 -9.84 -1.23 -3.52
N TYR A 49 -9.19 -0.42 -4.36
CA TYR A 49 -7.81 -0.64 -4.74
C TYR A 49 -6.84 -0.51 -3.56
N ARG A 50 -7.00 0.52 -2.72
CA ARG A 50 -6.15 0.71 -1.53
C ARG A 50 -6.30 -0.42 -0.51
N ASP A 51 -7.54 -0.85 -0.27
CA ASP A 51 -7.82 -2.01 0.60
C ASP A 51 -7.23 -3.30 0.00
N GLY A 52 -7.28 -3.43 -1.33
CA GLY A 52 -6.62 -4.50 -2.07
C GLY A 52 -5.14 -4.56 -1.75
N ILE A 53 -4.40 -3.46 -1.96
CA ILE A 53 -2.96 -3.38 -1.68
C ILE A 53 -2.66 -3.82 -0.26
N PHE A 54 -3.37 -3.26 0.72
CA PHE A 54 -3.12 -3.55 2.13
C PHE A 54 -3.31 -5.03 2.47
N LEU A 55 -4.42 -5.64 2.04
CA LEU A 55 -4.68 -7.06 2.29
C LEU A 55 -3.70 -7.97 1.54
N GLY A 56 -3.35 -7.61 0.30
CA GLY A 56 -2.35 -8.33 -0.49
C GLY A 56 -0.99 -8.36 0.19
N GLU A 57 -0.51 -7.20 0.66
CA GLU A 57 0.73 -7.14 1.42
C GLU A 57 0.68 -7.93 2.73
N LEU A 58 -0.44 -7.85 3.45
CA LEU A 58 -0.62 -8.55 4.72
C LEU A 58 -0.55 -10.07 4.53
N ASP A 59 -1.26 -10.61 3.54
CA ASP A 59 -1.25 -12.04 3.23
C ASP A 59 0.13 -12.52 2.79
N ALA A 60 0.83 -11.74 1.95
CA ALA A 60 2.20 -12.05 1.53
C ALA A 60 3.18 -12.04 2.72
N ARG A 61 3.07 -11.04 3.61
CA ARG A 61 3.89 -10.96 4.83
C ARG A 61 3.64 -12.15 5.76
N GLN A 62 2.39 -12.58 5.87
CA GLN A 62 1.99 -13.73 6.68
C GLN A 62 2.29 -15.08 5.99
N GLY A 63 2.76 -15.08 4.74
CA GLY A 63 3.02 -16.31 3.98
C GLY A 63 1.76 -17.08 3.61
N ARG A 64 0.60 -16.42 3.60
CA ARG A 64 -0.68 -17.01 3.20
C ARG A 64 -0.76 -17.10 1.68
N SER A 65 -1.47 -18.10 1.18
CA SER A 65 -1.77 -18.20 -0.25
C SER A 65 -2.63 -17.03 -0.71
N PRO A 66 -2.43 -16.52 -1.94
CA PRO A 66 -3.16 -15.37 -2.46
C PRO A 66 -4.65 -15.72 -2.61
N LYS A 67 -5.50 -15.13 -1.76
CA LYS A 67 -6.95 -15.34 -1.72
C LYS A 67 -7.66 -13.99 -1.56
N PRO A 68 -7.84 -13.24 -2.66
CA PRO A 68 -8.52 -11.95 -2.60
C PRO A 68 -9.99 -12.15 -2.19
N SER A 69 -10.42 -11.49 -1.11
CA SER A 69 -11.79 -11.51 -0.60
C SER A 69 -12.69 -10.53 -1.37
N VAL A 70 -12.94 -10.85 -2.64
CA VAL A 70 -13.61 -9.94 -3.60
C VAL A 70 -15.11 -9.73 -3.26
N GLY A 71 -15.73 -10.65 -2.51
CA GLY A 71 -17.16 -10.61 -2.17
C GLY A 71 -17.60 -9.44 -1.27
N ARG A 72 -16.68 -8.68 -0.69
CA ARG A 72 -16.98 -7.45 0.06
C ARG A 72 -17.41 -6.29 -0.84
N TRP A 73 -17.04 -6.32 -2.12
CA TRP A 73 -17.24 -5.21 -3.06
C TRP A 73 -18.48 -5.43 -3.93
N ASN A 74 -19.40 -4.47 -3.86
CA ASN A 74 -20.72 -4.58 -4.48
C ASN A 74 -20.68 -4.41 -6.00
N THR A 75 -19.88 -3.46 -6.51
CA THR A 75 -19.80 -3.20 -7.95
C THR A 75 -18.69 -4.02 -8.60
N GLU A 76 -18.88 -4.41 -9.86
CA GLU A 76 -17.84 -5.12 -10.62
C GLU A 76 -16.57 -4.28 -10.77
N LYS A 77 -16.72 -2.95 -10.85
CA LYS A 77 -15.60 -2.02 -10.88
C LYS A 77 -14.77 -2.12 -9.61
N ASP A 78 -15.40 -2.05 -8.44
CA ASP A 78 -14.71 -2.12 -7.15
C ASP A 78 -14.05 -3.49 -6.95
N ARG A 79 -14.73 -4.57 -7.40
CA ARG A 79 -14.16 -5.93 -7.40
C ARG A 79 -12.88 -6.01 -8.23
N ALA A 80 -12.90 -5.45 -9.44
CA ALA A 80 -11.74 -5.41 -10.31
C ALA A 80 -10.62 -4.55 -9.72
N SER A 81 -10.93 -3.34 -9.24
CA SER A 81 -10.00 -2.45 -8.56
C SER A 81 -9.32 -3.13 -7.37
N PHE A 82 -10.10 -3.79 -6.52
CA PHE A 82 -9.59 -4.54 -5.38
C PHE A 82 -8.64 -5.66 -5.79
N LYS A 83 -9.01 -6.46 -6.80
CA LYS A 83 -8.18 -7.57 -7.27
C LYS A 83 -6.83 -7.08 -7.80
N VAL A 84 -6.84 -5.99 -8.56
CA VAL A 84 -5.60 -5.37 -9.09
C VAL A 84 -4.73 -4.84 -7.95
N GLY A 85 -5.32 -4.16 -6.97
CA GLY A 85 -4.60 -3.68 -5.78
C GLY A 85 -3.99 -4.82 -4.97
N TYR A 86 -4.77 -5.88 -4.72
CA TYR A 86 -4.34 -7.07 -3.99
C TYR A 86 -3.14 -7.75 -4.63
N GLU A 87 -3.19 -7.99 -5.94
CA GLU A 87 -2.09 -8.61 -6.65
C GLU A 87 -0.82 -7.76 -6.62
N LYS A 88 -0.96 -6.43 -6.75
CA LYS A 88 0.16 -5.49 -6.66
C LYS A 88 0.83 -5.57 -5.28
N GLY A 89 0.06 -5.41 -4.21
CA GLY A 89 0.57 -5.43 -2.84
C GLY A 89 1.19 -6.79 -2.46
N TYR A 90 0.55 -7.89 -2.86
CA TYR A 90 1.07 -9.24 -2.61
C TYR A 90 2.44 -9.45 -3.28
N ARG A 91 2.56 -9.09 -4.56
CA ARG A 91 3.81 -9.22 -5.30
C ARG A 91 4.92 -8.31 -4.75
N GLU A 92 4.58 -7.08 -4.37
CA GLU A 92 5.55 -6.13 -3.81
C GLU A 92 6.08 -6.61 -2.45
N ALA A 93 5.21 -7.11 -1.58
CA ALA A 93 5.63 -7.69 -0.31
C ALA A 93 6.50 -8.94 -0.48
N LEU A 94 6.19 -9.82 -1.45
CA LEU A 94 7.06 -10.96 -1.77
C LEU A 94 8.43 -10.53 -2.29
N LYS A 95 8.48 -9.52 -3.17
CA LYS A 95 9.75 -8.96 -3.66
C LYS A 95 10.58 -8.43 -2.50
N SER A 96 9.98 -7.61 -1.64
CA SER A 96 10.67 -7.06 -0.46
C SER A 96 11.17 -8.15 0.48
N LYS A 97 10.39 -9.22 0.71
CA LYS A 97 10.81 -10.38 1.49
C LYS A 97 12.00 -11.10 0.86
N ASN A 98 11.99 -11.30 -0.45
CA ASN A 98 13.09 -11.96 -1.17
C ASN A 98 14.34 -11.07 -1.27
N SER A 99 14.17 -9.75 -1.28
CA SER A 99 15.27 -8.77 -1.26
C SER A 99 15.91 -8.59 0.11
N GLN A 100 15.32 -9.16 1.17
CA GLN A 100 15.96 -9.34 2.46
C GLN A 100 16.45 -10.79 2.57
N PRO A 101 17.64 -11.14 2.03
CA PRO A 101 18.30 -12.39 2.39
C PRO A 101 18.51 -12.37 3.91
N GLY A 102 18.25 -13.52 4.54
CA GLY A 102 18.14 -13.67 5.99
C GLY A 102 19.18 -12.91 6.81
N ARG A 103 18.70 -12.33 7.92
CA ARG A 103 19.57 -12.05 9.06
C ARG A 103 19.99 -13.35 9.72
#